data_AF-A0A6I1QHN3-F1
#
_entry.id   AF-A0A6I1QHN3-F1
#
_cell.length_a   1.000
_cell.length_b   1.000
_cell.length_c   1.000
_cell.angle_alpha   90.00
_cell.angle_beta   90.00
_cell.angle_gamma   90.00
#
_symmetry.space_group_name_H-M   'P 1'
#
loop_
_entity.id
_entity.type
_entity.pdbx_description
1 polymer ?
#
loop_
_entity_poly.entity_id
_entity_poly.type
_entity_poly.pdbx_seq_one_letter_code
_entity_poly.pdbx_strand_id
1 'polypeptide(L)' 'MQISRIKVEALICPLCGKGNSCGNQDDKSKTCWCADPVITFPKGLLAQVPEHLQGKACICKSCVDKFHQDSA' A
#
# COMPACT_ATOMS: atom_id res chain seq x y z
N MET A 1 -15.71 -2.28 21.37
CA MET A 1 -15.67 -1.53 20.09
C MET A 1 -14.21 -1.39 19.63
N GLN A 2 -13.69 -2.34 18.84
CA GLN A 2 -12.32 -2.30 18.26
C GLN A 2 -12.33 -2.05 16.74
N ILE A 3 -13.49 -1.72 16.17
CA ILE A 3 -13.71 -1.67 14.72
C ILE A 3 -13.01 -0.45 14.08
N SER A 4 -12.72 0.60 14.85
CA SER A 4 -12.19 1.85 14.31
C SER A 4 -10.67 1.89 14.13
N ARG A 5 -9.87 1.13 14.91
CA ARG A 5 -8.39 1.20 14.84
C ARG A 5 -7.82 0.40 13.66
N ILE A 6 -8.32 -0.81 13.45
CA ILE A 6 -7.82 -1.73 12.40
C ILE A 6 -8.05 -1.13 11.00
N LYS A 7 -9.17 -0.44 10.80
CA LYS A 7 -9.49 0.18 9.49
C LYS A 7 -8.56 1.34 9.15
N VAL A 8 -8.09 2.10 10.15
CA VAL A 8 -7.16 3.21 9.94
C VAL A 8 -5.79 2.69 9.51
N GLU A 9 -5.29 1.63 10.15
CA GLU A 9 -4.00 1.02 9.80
C GLU A 9 -3.97 0.50 8.36
N ALA A 10 -5.07 -0.05 7.86
CA ALA A 10 -5.18 -0.53 6.47
C ALA A 10 -5.11 0.59 5.42
N LEU A 11 -5.42 1.84 5.78
CA LEU A 11 -5.37 3.02 4.90
C LEU A 11 -4.03 3.76 4.97
N ILE A 12 -3.12 3.33 5.85
CA ILE A 12 -1.78 3.92 5.98
C ILE A 12 -0.76 3.05 5.26
N CYS A 13 0.14 3.69 4.52
CA CYS A 13 1.27 3.06 3.87
C CYS A 13 2.26 2.58 4.95
N PRO A 14 2.58 1.28 4.99
CA PRO A 14 3.46 0.72 6.01
C PRO A 14 4.92 1.19 5.90
N LEU A 15 5.31 1.78 4.76
CA LEU A 15 6.68 2.21 4.51
C LEU A 15 6.93 3.69 4.88
N CYS A 16 5.91 4.55 4.72
CA CYS A 16 6.07 5.99 4.92
C CYS A 16 5.10 6.63 5.91
N GLY A 17 4.14 5.87 6.45
CA GLY A 17 3.17 6.36 7.43
C GLY A 17 2.12 7.34 6.90
N LYS A 18 2.12 7.64 5.59
CA LYS A 18 1.11 8.48 4.93
C LYS A 18 -0.05 7.63 4.40
N GLY A 19 -1.14 8.25 3.97
CA GLY A 19 -2.25 7.53 3.31
C GLY A 19 -1.78 6.71 2.10
N ASN A 20 -2.33 5.51 1.91
CA ASN A 20 -2.01 4.63 0.79
C ASN A 20 -2.97 4.74 -0.41
N SER A 21 -4.07 5.47 -0.25
CA SER A 21 -5.11 5.67 -1.28
C SER A 21 -5.62 4.35 -1.86
N CYS A 22 -5.85 3.37 -0.99
CA CYS A 22 -6.38 2.06 -1.38
C CYS A 22 -7.85 2.18 -1.83
N GLY A 23 -8.08 2.11 -3.14
CA GLY A 23 -9.43 2.17 -3.73
C GLY A 23 -10.38 1.09 -3.21
N ASN A 24 -9.88 -0.10 -2.82
CA ASN A 24 -10.71 -1.16 -2.25
C ASN A 24 -11.34 -0.80 -0.89
N GLN A 25 -10.76 0.17 -0.18
CA GLN A 25 -11.24 0.63 1.12
C GLN A 25 -11.86 2.03 1.06
N ASP A 26 -11.46 2.87 0.09
CA ASP A 26 -12.00 4.22 -0.13
C ASP A 26 -13.27 4.23 -0.98
N ASP A 27 -13.30 3.55 -2.14
CA ASP A 27 -14.44 3.50 -3.05
C ASP A 27 -14.44 2.21 -3.87
N LYS A 28 -15.23 1.23 -3.43
CA LYS A 28 -15.34 -0.10 -4.05
C LYS A 28 -15.85 -0.09 -5.49
N SER A 29 -16.37 1.05 -5.98
CA SER A 29 -16.86 1.18 -7.35
C SER A 29 -15.75 1.46 -8.38
N LYS A 30 -14.54 1.81 -7.93
CA LYS A 30 -13.41 2.14 -8.80
C LYS A 30 -12.26 1.16 -8.65
N THR A 31 -11.65 0.81 -9.78
CA THR A 31 -10.38 0.07 -9.81
C THR A 31 -9.31 0.89 -9.08
N CYS A 32 -8.64 0.29 -8.08
CA CYS A 32 -7.52 0.93 -7.39
C CYS A 32 -6.35 1.11 -8.37
N TRP A 33 -5.58 2.20 -8.21
CA TRP A 33 -4.37 2.46 -9.02
C TRP A 33 -3.36 1.30 -8.98
N CYS A 34 -3.34 0.52 -7.88
CA CYS A 34 -2.43 -0.61 -7.74
C CYS A 34 -2.81 -1.83 -8.59
N ALA A 35 -3.99 -1.83 -9.21
CA ALA A 35 -4.44 -2.89 -10.11
C ALA A 35 -4.07 -2.62 -11.59
N ASP A 36 -3.43 -1.48 -11.87
CA ASP A 36 -2.87 -1.22 -13.20
C ASP A 36 -1.72 -2.23 -13.47
N PRO A 37 -1.77 -2.99 -14.58
CA PRO A 37 -0.78 -4.02 -14.89
C PRO A 37 0.63 -3.50 -15.15
N VAL A 38 0.80 -2.20 -15.39
CA VAL A 38 2.12 -1.55 -15.53
C VAL A 38 2.80 -1.38 -14.15
N ILE A 39 2.01 -1.34 -13.08
CA ILE A 39 2.53 -1.21 -11.71
C ILE A 39 3.06 -2.56 -11.24
N THR A 40 4.33 -2.58 -10.83
CA THR A 40 4.98 -3.78 -10.30
C THR A 40 5.39 -3.57 -8.84
N PHE A 41 5.29 -4.64 -8.05
CA PHE A 41 5.72 -4.69 -6.66
C PHE A 41 6.85 -5.71 -6.51
N PRO A 42 8.12 -5.30 -6.71
CA PRO A 42 9.26 -6.21 -6.62
C PRO A 42 9.39 -6.84 -5.23
N LYS A 43 9.98 -8.04 -5.15
CA LYS A 43 10.20 -8.73 -3.86
C LYS A 43 10.98 -7.88 -2.85
N GLY A 44 11.96 -7.09 -3.31
CA GLY A 44 12.72 -6.19 -2.44
C GLY A 44 11.88 -5.04 -1.84
N LEU A 45 10.85 -4.58 -2.56
CA LEU A 45 9.90 -3.62 -2.02
C LEU A 45 8.97 -4.27 -0.98
N LEU A 46 8.43 -5.46 -1.31
CA LEU A 46 7.56 -6.20 -0.40
C LEU A 46 8.26 -6.60 0.90
N ALA A 47 9.56 -6.91 0.85
CA ALA A 47 10.37 -7.25 2.01
C ALA A 47 10.55 -6.09 3.00
N GLN A 48 10.33 -4.84 2.58
CA GLN A 48 10.38 -3.67 3.47
C GLN A 48 9.11 -3.50 4.31
N VAL A 49 8.04 -4.24 4.00
CA VAL A 49 6.79 -4.16 4.76
C VAL A 49 6.95 -4.92 6.08
N PRO A 50 6.66 -4.29 7.24
CA PRO A 50 6.68 -4.96 8.53
C PRO A 50 5.76 -6.19 8.53
N GLU A 51 6.22 -7.30 9.10
CA GLU A 51 5.52 -8.60 9.06
C GLU A 51 4.05 -8.51 9.49
N HIS A 52 3.77 -7.75 10.56
CA HIS A 52 2.42 -7.60 11.08
C HIS A 52 1.45 -6.83 10.15
N LEU A 53 1.97 -6.13 9.12
CA LEU A 53 1.21 -5.36 8.12
C LEU A 53 1.20 -6.01 6.73
N GLN A 54 1.98 -7.07 6.50
CA GLN A 54 1.99 -7.79 5.23
C GLN A 54 0.59 -8.37 4.94
N GLY A 55 0.09 -8.12 3.73
CA GLY A 55 -1.27 -8.51 3.31
C GLY A 55 -2.41 -7.74 4.01
N LYS A 56 -2.12 -6.78 4.89
CA LYS A 56 -3.12 -6.02 5.64
C LYS A 56 -3.17 -4.53 5.26
N ALA A 57 -2.05 -3.96 4.82
CA ALA A 57 -1.96 -2.57 4.39
C ALA A 57 -1.31 -2.46 3.00
N CYS A 58 -1.84 -1.58 2.15
CA CYS A 58 -1.27 -1.33 0.84
C CYS A 58 -0.07 -0.37 0.91
N ILE A 59 0.92 -0.58 0.05
CA ILE A 59 2.01 0.36 -0.20
C ILE A 59 1.47 1.49 -1.10
N CYS A 60 1.78 2.75 -0.80
CA CYS A 60 1.33 3.88 -1.62
C CYS A 60 2.13 4.01 -2.94
N LYS A 61 1.52 4.63 -3.96
CA LYS A 61 2.15 4.82 -5.28
C LYS A 61 3.51 5.51 -5.18
N SER A 62 3.65 6.54 -4.34
CA SER A 62 4.91 7.25 -4.16
C SER A 62 6.05 6.37 -3.64
N CYS A 63 5.76 5.39 -2.78
CA CYS A 63 6.77 4.44 -2.30
C CYS A 63 7.15 3.42 -3.37
N VAL A 64 6.19 2.99 -4.20
CA VAL A 64 6.45 2.13 -5.36
C VAL A 64 7.35 2.86 -6.35
N ASP A 65 6.96 4.08 -6.75
CA ASP A 65 7.71 4.89 -7.70
C ASP A 65 9.14 5.18 -7.20
N LYS A 66 9.29 5.52 -5.91
CA LYS A 66 10.59 5.75 -5.29
C LYS A 66 11.49 4.51 -5.34
N PHE A 67 10.95 3.33 -5.02
CA PHE A 67 11.74 2.10 -5.06
C PHE A 67 12.28 1.80 -6.46
N HIS A 68 11.47 2.04 -7.49
CA HIS A 68 11.90 1.87 -8.88
C HIS A 68 12.98 2.88 -9.30
N GLN A 69 12.95 4.11 -8.77
CA GLN A 69 13.99 5.11 -9.01
C GLN A 69 15.30 4.77 -8.30
N ASP A 70 15.23 4.28 -7.06
CA ASP A 70 16.41 3.91 -6.26
C ASP A 70 17.07 2.61 -6.77
N SER A 71 16.37 1.83 -7.59
CA SER A 71 16.85 0.56 -8.18
C SER A 71 17.33 0.70 -9.63
N ALA A 72 17.28 1.91 -10.20
CA ALA A 72 17.73 2.26 -11.55
C ALA A 72 19.16 2.83 -11.53
#